data_AF-A0A9W8WXG7-F1
#
_entry.id   AF-A0A9W8WXG7-F1
#
_cell.length_a   1.000
_cell.length_b   1.000
_cell.length_c   1.000
_cell.angle_alpha   90.00
_cell.angle_beta   90.00
_cell.angle_gamma   90.00
#
_symmetry.space_group_name_H-M   'P 1'
#
loop_
_entity.id
_entity.type
_entity.pdbx_description
1 polymer ?
#
loop_
_entity_poly.entity_id
_entity_poly.type
_entity_poly.pdbx_seq_one_letter_code
_entity_poly.pdbx_strand_id
1 'polypeptide(L)'
;MEPDKKLTKALEAASDALQHLSMSPDFSCLDCTHIDRLVGRVVDLPTEGNQRNSRRNLLVIRQWMVTEGPGVVLLEVLGQLYWRLGELNSKQFEKFKATLQQQQPYLSLIQDSAAVTLVLQRLQHIQRLKAEACQDFLCELSDLTGLKGSSQSFDIVSSQESGFTSLVKYVPSPSAWSSDIENLLIDFYINGICPGRTVATQSNGYVTLLKVADTCLSTRYALLSLSASYISEYVPSQKAFYQHAELYYSTQAFQALATQITNGEDYDGALATSMLLMHHGAVNDSPDASLCWSCHANVFDIIPDNMANLQSDPALFIRAQLALARTAQTSESLQCTNFHSLESKSWHEGTQPTDTQKICSILGLSPQLLFIISMTRYHPSVIDLSEKLCTLILSLPVKGALYTAIYPIWPLFVAAVTVNSDRRDQLYQRVVPIREGDKNTLPAVLKRVSGLRIWLAQQDPMCQRRDGWWDEMLSPSSSTSSLGRSLLCLG
;
A
#
# COMPACT_ATOMS: atom_id res chain seq x y z
N MET A 1 17.92 -10.98 39.62
CA MET A 1 18.89 -10.51 38.60
C MET A 1 19.35 -9.13 39.02
N GLU A 2 20.64 -8.96 39.34
CA GLU A 2 21.19 -7.66 39.75
C GLU A 2 20.99 -6.61 38.66
N PRO A 3 20.33 -5.47 38.95
CA PRO A 3 20.04 -4.43 37.97
C PRO A 3 21.31 -3.81 37.36
N ASP A 4 22.47 -3.87 38.03
CA ASP A 4 23.70 -3.27 37.52
C ASP A 4 24.44 -4.13 36.49
N LYS A 5 24.20 -5.44 36.41
CA LYS A 5 24.93 -6.33 35.49
C LYS A 5 24.71 -6.00 34.01
N LYS A 6 23.54 -5.48 33.65
CA LYS A 6 23.22 -5.05 32.27
C LYS A 6 23.94 -3.77 31.89
N LEU A 7 23.97 -2.82 32.82
CA LEU A 7 24.67 -1.54 32.66
C LEU A 7 26.17 -1.77 32.51
N THR A 8 26.78 -2.60 33.37
CA THR A 8 28.20 -2.93 33.30
C THR A 8 28.58 -3.53 31.94
N LYS A 9 27.80 -4.51 31.43
CA LYS A 9 28.04 -5.11 30.11
C LYS A 9 27.93 -4.12 28.95
N ALA A 10 27.02 -3.16 29.05
CA ALA A 10 26.90 -2.11 28.03
C ALA A 10 28.12 -1.17 28.07
N LEU A 11 28.58 -0.81 29.28
CA LEU A 11 29.76 0.05 29.48
C LEU A 11 31.05 -0.63 29.04
N GLU A 12 31.22 -1.92 29.31
CA GLU A 12 32.36 -2.73 28.84
C GLU A 12 32.41 -2.72 27.31
N ALA A 13 31.30 -3.08 26.65
CA ALA A 13 31.23 -3.10 25.20
C ALA A 13 31.46 -1.72 24.55
N ALA A 14 30.98 -0.65 25.19
CA ALA A 14 31.23 0.72 24.72
C ALA A 14 32.69 1.13 24.91
N SER A 15 33.33 0.71 26.01
CA SER A 15 34.73 1.00 26.30
C SER A 15 35.66 0.27 25.31
N ASP A 16 35.36 -1.00 24.99
CA ASP A 16 36.09 -1.77 23.98
C ASP A 16 35.99 -1.10 22.59
N ALA A 17 34.79 -0.64 22.22
CA ALA A 17 34.56 0.09 20.97
C ALA A 17 35.33 1.43 20.93
N LEU A 18 35.33 2.18 22.03
CA LEU A 18 36.08 3.43 22.15
C LEU A 18 37.58 3.22 22.06
N GLN A 19 38.09 2.16 22.68
CA GLN A 19 39.49 1.78 22.57
C GLN A 19 39.86 1.36 21.15
N HIS A 20 38.96 0.68 20.44
CA HIS A 20 39.19 0.34 19.04
C HIS A 20 39.22 1.59 18.15
N LEU A 21 38.30 2.53 18.36
CA LEU A 21 38.23 3.78 17.58
C LEU A 21 39.42 4.69 17.85
N SER A 22 39.94 4.74 19.08
CA SER A 22 41.11 5.56 19.39
C SER A 22 42.40 5.07 18.72
N MET A 23 42.42 3.82 18.25
CA MET A 23 43.55 3.22 17.53
C MET A 23 43.48 3.45 16.01
N SER A 24 42.36 3.95 15.46
CA SER A 24 42.17 4.20 14.03
C SER A 24 41.60 5.61 13.78
N PRO A 25 42.48 6.61 13.53
CA PRO A 25 42.08 8.02 13.45
C PRO A 25 41.37 8.41 12.15
N ASP A 26 41.42 7.57 11.11
CA ASP A 26 40.88 7.87 9.78
C ASP A 26 39.62 7.06 9.42
N PHE A 27 39.17 6.17 10.32
CA PHE A 27 37.99 5.31 10.17
C PHE A 27 37.96 4.45 8.89
N SER A 28 39.07 4.39 8.14
CA SER A 28 39.16 3.75 6.83
C SER A 28 39.04 2.22 6.90
N CYS A 29 39.31 1.65 8.07
CA CYS A 29 39.16 0.23 8.35
C CYS A 29 37.73 -0.19 8.70
N LEU A 30 36.78 0.74 8.83
CA LEU A 30 35.40 0.43 9.17
C LEU A 30 34.62 -0.07 7.95
N ASP A 31 34.00 -1.24 8.10
CA ASP A 31 33.07 -1.76 7.10
C ASP A 31 31.80 -0.91 7.08
N CYS A 32 31.73 -0.03 6.08
CA CYS A 32 30.59 0.86 5.86
C CYS A 32 29.27 0.10 5.66
N THR A 33 29.30 -1.18 5.26
CA THR A 33 28.08 -2.00 5.09
C THR A 33 27.29 -2.13 6.40
N HIS A 34 28.00 -2.27 7.54
CA HIS A 34 27.36 -2.39 8.84
C HIS A 34 26.82 -1.04 9.34
N ILE A 35 27.56 0.04 9.08
CA ILE A 35 27.12 1.41 9.34
C ILE A 35 25.85 1.70 8.54
N ASP A 36 25.83 1.37 7.25
CA ASP A 36 24.68 1.61 6.38
C ASP A 36 23.43 0.87 6.83
N ARG A 37 23.58 -0.40 7.22
CA ARG A 37 22.47 -1.22 7.73
C ARG A 37 21.86 -0.64 8.99
N LEU A 38 22.68 -0.13 9.92
CA LEU A 38 22.16 0.49 11.14
C LEU A 38 21.51 1.84 10.82
N VAL A 39 22.23 2.71 10.13
CA VAL A 39 21.77 4.05 9.76
C VAL A 39 20.46 3.97 8.98
N GLY A 40 20.35 3.05 8.02
CA GLY A 40 19.12 2.82 7.26
C GLY A 40 17.91 2.49 8.14
N ARG A 41 18.09 1.71 9.21
CA ARG A 41 17.03 1.36 10.18
C ARG A 41 16.72 2.48 11.18
N VAL A 42 17.72 3.30 11.52
CA VAL A 42 17.52 4.44 12.45
C VAL A 42 16.76 5.57 11.77
N VAL A 43 17.01 5.80 10.47
CA VAL A 43 16.26 6.76 9.64
C VAL A 43 14.85 6.24 9.40
N ASP A 44 14.72 5.01 8.92
CA ASP A 44 13.43 4.38 8.63
C ASP A 44 13.07 3.39 9.74
N LEU A 45 12.44 3.93 10.79
CA LEU A 45 11.99 3.11 11.89
C LEU A 45 11.00 2.03 11.40
N PRO A 46 11.08 0.79 11.92
CA PRO A 46 10.14 -0.26 11.59
C PRO A 46 8.70 0.21 11.81
N THR A 47 7.87 0.09 10.77
CA THR A 47 6.45 0.48 10.79
C THR A 47 5.56 -0.62 11.38
N GLU A 48 6.03 -1.87 11.43
CA GLU A 48 5.27 -3.03 11.90
C GLU A 48 5.21 -3.18 13.43
N GLY A 49 4.03 -3.56 13.95
CA GLY A 49 3.78 -3.77 15.38
C GLY A 49 4.58 -4.93 16.03
N ASN A 50 4.99 -5.93 15.24
CA ASN A 50 5.73 -7.11 15.75
C ASN A 50 7.20 -6.80 16.07
N GLN A 51 7.71 -5.64 15.66
CA GLN A 51 9.06 -5.19 15.93
C GLN A 51 9.13 -4.16 17.06
N ARG A 52 8.16 -4.18 18.00
CA ARG A 52 8.03 -3.16 19.06
C ARG A 52 9.32 -2.94 19.87
N ASN A 53 10.03 -4.01 20.21
CA ASN A 53 11.31 -3.92 20.93
C ASN A 53 12.42 -3.35 20.03
N SER A 54 12.49 -3.78 18.77
CA SER A 54 13.44 -3.23 17.80
C SER A 54 13.21 -1.74 17.54
N ARG A 55 11.96 -1.32 17.36
CA ARG A 55 11.57 0.08 17.18
C ARG A 55 11.96 0.93 18.40
N ARG A 56 11.71 0.42 19.62
CA ARG A 56 12.14 1.10 20.85
C ARG A 56 13.65 1.27 20.90
N ASN A 57 14.43 0.24 20.56
CA ASN A 57 15.89 0.31 20.60
C ASN A 57 16.46 1.28 19.56
N LEU A 58 15.91 1.27 18.34
CA LEU A 58 16.28 2.22 17.29
C LEU A 58 15.93 3.66 17.67
N LEU A 59 14.79 3.88 18.36
CA LEU A 59 14.42 5.19 18.89
C LEU A 59 15.41 5.71 19.94
N VAL A 60 15.93 4.82 20.80
CA VAL A 60 16.96 5.20 21.79
C VAL A 60 18.24 5.66 21.09
N ILE A 61 18.69 4.94 20.06
CA ILE A 61 19.87 5.32 19.28
C ILE A 61 19.62 6.61 18.50
N ARG A 62 18.46 6.73 17.85
CA ARG A 62 18.07 7.95 17.13
C ARG A 62 18.10 9.17 18.03
N GLN A 63 17.51 9.06 19.22
CA GLN A 63 17.50 10.13 20.20
C GLN A 63 18.92 10.47 20.64
N TRP A 64 19.77 9.46 20.86
CA TRP A 64 21.16 9.67 21.24
C TRP A 64 21.95 10.42 20.16
N MET A 65 21.74 10.08 18.87
CA MET A 65 22.33 10.80 17.75
C MET A 65 21.88 12.26 17.67
N VAL A 66 20.59 12.52 17.95
CA VAL A 66 20.05 13.88 17.95
C VAL A 66 20.64 14.70 19.09
N THR A 67 20.83 14.10 20.27
CA THR A 67 21.31 14.82 21.45
C THR A 67 22.83 15.01 21.48
N GLU A 68 23.61 14.03 21.00
CA GLU A 68 25.07 14.02 21.15
C GLU A 68 25.84 13.93 19.85
N GLY A 69 25.13 13.94 18.71
CA GLY A 69 25.71 13.94 17.39
C GLY A 69 25.76 12.56 16.74
N PRO A 70 25.88 12.51 15.40
CA PRO A 70 25.75 11.27 14.64
C PRO A 70 26.92 10.28 14.86
N GLY A 71 28.07 10.75 15.35
CA GLY A 71 29.26 9.92 15.61
C GLY A 71 29.03 8.79 16.62
N VAL A 72 28.03 8.90 17.49
CA VAL A 72 27.66 7.84 18.46
C VAL A 72 27.26 6.52 17.79
N VAL A 73 26.85 6.56 16.51
CA VAL A 73 26.56 5.36 15.72
C VAL A 73 27.77 4.44 15.61
N LEU A 74 28.99 4.99 15.57
CA LEU A 74 30.20 4.18 15.46
C LEU A 74 30.43 3.30 16.70
N LEU A 75 29.95 3.74 17.87
CA LEU A 75 29.94 2.94 19.10
C LEU A 75 28.93 1.82 19.05
N GLU A 76 27.78 2.05 18.42
CA GLU A 76 26.81 0.99 18.21
C GLU A 76 27.42 -0.10 17.33
N VAL A 77 27.99 0.29 16.19
CA VAL A 77 28.44 -0.64 15.17
C VAL A 77 29.58 -1.51 15.69
N LEU A 78 30.53 -0.93 16.42
CA LEU A 78 31.68 -1.65 16.97
C LEU A 78 31.38 -2.36 18.29
N GLY A 79 30.60 -1.73 19.17
CA GLY A 79 30.24 -2.30 20.47
C GLY A 79 29.03 -3.25 20.41
N GLN A 80 28.39 -3.38 19.25
CA GLN A 80 27.11 -4.05 19.06
C GLN A 80 26.09 -3.62 20.13
N LEU A 81 26.00 -2.30 20.35
CA LEU A 81 25.28 -1.75 21.49
C LEU A 81 23.76 -1.83 21.30
N TYR A 82 23.26 -2.02 20.08
CA TYR A 82 21.84 -2.05 19.78
C TYR A 82 20.99 -2.94 20.69
N TRP A 83 21.41 -4.19 20.91
CA TRP A 83 20.69 -5.11 21.79
C TRP A 83 20.89 -4.77 23.26
N ARG A 84 22.10 -4.34 23.64
CA ARG A 84 22.47 -4.04 25.02
C ARG A 84 21.75 -2.79 25.55
N LEU A 85 21.65 -1.74 24.75
CA LEU A 85 20.93 -0.51 25.09
C LEU A 85 19.42 -0.75 25.21
N GLY A 86 18.88 -1.67 24.41
CA GLY A 86 17.48 -2.07 24.50
C GLY A 86 17.08 -2.75 25.81
N GLU A 87 18.04 -3.36 26.50
CA GLU A 87 17.81 -3.98 27.80
C GLU A 87 17.86 -3.00 28.98
N LEU A 88 18.33 -1.77 28.75
CA LEU A 88 18.42 -0.72 29.76
C LEU A 88 17.06 -0.01 29.92
N ASN A 89 16.70 0.27 31.17
CA ASN A 89 15.63 1.23 31.44
C ASN A 89 16.16 2.67 31.31
N SER A 90 15.26 3.66 31.31
CA SER A 90 15.63 5.06 31.10
C SER A 90 16.68 5.58 32.11
N LYS A 91 16.56 5.21 33.40
CA LYS A 91 17.54 5.61 34.42
C LYS A 91 18.92 5.01 34.19
N GLN A 92 18.97 3.75 33.75
CA GLN A 92 20.22 3.07 33.42
C GLN A 92 20.85 3.63 32.15
N PHE A 93 20.05 3.99 31.15
CA PHE A 93 20.55 4.62 29.92
C PHE A 93 21.12 6.02 30.19
N GLU A 94 20.47 6.82 31.04
CA GLU A 94 21.04 8.11 31.46
C GLU A 94 22.35 7.93 32.26
N LYS A 95 22.40 6.95 33.18
CA LYS A 95 23.65 6.62 33.88
C LYS A 95 24.74 6.14 32.93
N PHE A 96 24.40 5.34 31.92
CA PHE A 96 25.31 4.91 30.86
C PHE A 96 25.92 6.10 30.11
N LYS A 97 25.09 7.03 29.63
CA LYS A 97 25.55 8.26 28.96
C LYS A 97 26.42 9.11 29.88
N ALA A 98 25.99 9.35 31.12
CA ALA A 98 26.75 10.15 32.08
C ALA A 98 28.13 9.56 32.36
N THR A 99 28.25 8.23 32.43
CA THR A 99 29.54 7.55 32.57
C THR A 99 30.41 7.71 31.32
N LEU A 100 29.84 7.58 30.11
CA LEU A 100 30.60 7.80 28.86
C LEU A 100 31.08 9.24 28.71
N GLN A 101 30.28 10.22 29.10
CA GLN A 101 30.64 11.64 29.07
C GLN A 101 31.83 11.99 29.98
N GLN A 102 32.16 11.15 30.96
CA GLN A 102 33.36 11.29 31.78
C GLN A 102 34.62 10.73 31.11
N GLN A 103 34.48 10.00 30.00
CA GLN A 103 35.58 9.39 29.26
C GLN A 103 36.05 10.29 28.12
N GLN A 104 37.31 10.70 28.15
CA GLN A 104 37.90 11.53 27.10
C GLN A 104 37.82 10.92 25.68
N PRO A 105 37.98 9.59 25.48
CA PRO A 105 37.81 8.98 24.17
C PRO A 105 36.39 9.18 23.59
N TYR A 106 35.36 9.15 24.45
CA TYR A 106 33.98 9.36 24.03
C TYR A 106 33.74 10.80 23.58
N LEU A 107 34.20 11.77 24.38
CA LEU A 107 34.11 13.20 24.03
C LEU A 107 34.85 13.49 22.72
N SER A 108 36.02 12.87 22.53
CA SER A 108 36.80 13.01 21.30
C SER A 108 36.04 12.47 20.10
N LEU A 109 35.37 11.31 20.22
CA LEU A 109 34.59 10.71 19.14
C LEU A 109 33.39 11.57 18.71
N ILE A 110 32.59 12.08 19.66
CA ILE A 110 31.39 12.85 19.33
C ILE A 110 31.70 14.25 18.78
N GLN A 111 32.90 14.77 19.07
CA GLN A 111 33.42 16.03 18.55
C GLN A 111 34.28 15.85 17.29
N ASP A 112 34.58 14.61 16.90
CA ASP A 112 35.42 14.33 15.74
C ASP A 112 34.67 14.62 14.43
N SER A 113 35.13 15.67 13.75
CA SER A 113 34.60 16.08 12.45
C SER A 113 34.67 14.98 11.38
N ALA A 114 35.68 14.10 11.42
CA ALA A 114 35.82 13.00 10.46
C ALA A 114 34.78 11.91 10.73
N ALA A 115 34.53 11.57 12.00
CA ALA A 115 33.49 10.62 12.40
C ALA A 115 32.09 11.11 11.98
N VAL A 116 31.80 12.39 12.24
CA VAL A 116 30.54 13.02 11.84
C VAL A 116 30.38 13.03 10.32
N THR A 117 31.43 13.42 9.60
CA THR A 117 31.43 13.48 8.13
C THR A 117 31.18 12.10 7.52
N LEU A 118 31.83 11.06 8.05
CA LEU A 118 31.62 9.68 7.60
C LEU A 118 30.14 9.28 7.73
N VAL A 119 29.54 9.48 8.90
CA VAL A 119 28.14 9.09 9.13
C VAL A 119 27.17 9.89 8.25
N LEU A 120 27.41 11.19 8.04
CA LEU A 120 26.61 12.02 7.14
C LEU A 120 26.75 11.59 5.67
N GLN A 121 27.95 11.25 5.23
CA GLN A 121 28.19 10.71 3.88
C GLN A 121 27.44 9.38 3.69
N ARG A 122 27.46 8.50 4.69
CA ARG A 122 26.70 7.23 4.64
C ARG A 122 25.18 7.47 4.62
N LEU A 123 24.68 8.42 5.42
CA LEU A 123 23.28 8.84 5.39
C LEU A 123 22.84 9.31 3.99
N GLN A 124 23.61 10.19 3.36
CA GLN A 124 23.34 10.69 2.01
C GLN A 124 23.44 9.57 0.96
N HIS A 125 24.40 8.66 1.12
CA HIS A 125 24.54 7.50 0.23
C HIS A 125 23.30 6.60 0.29
N ILE A 126 22.77 6.29 1.48
CA ILE A 126 21.55 5.50 1.65
C ILE A 126 20.34 6.19 1.02
N GLN A 127 20.21 7.51 1.24
CA GLN A 127 19.13 8.28 0.62
C GLN A 127 19.19 8.22 -0.90
N ARG A 128 20.40 8.33 -1.48
CA ARG A 128 20.62 8.21 -2.92
C ARG A 128 20.28 6.81 -3.44
N LEU A 129 20.78 5.76 -2.80
CA LEU A 129 20.49 4.37 -3.20
C LEU A 129 18.98 4.08 -3.17
N LYS A 130 18.25 4.66 -2.22
CA LYS A 130 16.77 4.53 -2.16
C LYS A 130 16.08 5.28 -3.29
N ALA A 131 16.55 6.49 -3.61
CA ALA A 131 16.02 7.25 -4.74
C ALA A 131 16.29 6.53 -6.07
N GLU A 132 17.49 5.98 -6.24
CA GLU A 132 17.87 5.16 -7.40
C GLU A 132 17.01 3.90 -7.49
N ALA A 133 16.86 3.13 -6.41
CA ALA A 133 16.00 1.93 -6.40
C ALA A 133 14.53 2.25 -6.70
N CYS A 134 14.03 3.40 -6.23
CA CYS A 134 12.68 3.88 -6.55
C CYS A 134 12.58 4.22 -8.05
N GLN A 135 13.58 4.90 -8.60
CA GLN A 135 13.63 5.25 -10.00
C GLN A 135 13.73 4.00 -10.90
N ASP A 136 14.57 3.04 -10.53
CA ASP A 136 14.70 1.75 -11.23
C ASP A 136 13.38 0.99 -11.22
N PHE A 137 12.70 0.95 -10.07
CA PHE A 137 11.36 0.36 -9.96
C PHE A 137 10.34 1.05 -10.88
N LEU A 138 10.34 2.39 -10.94
CA LEU A 138 9.48 3.17 -11.83
C LEU A 138 9.83 2.94 -13.32
N CYS A 139 11.10 2.79 -13.65
CA CYS A 139 11.57 2.46 -14.99
C CYS A 139 11.17 1.04 -15.41
N GLU A 140 11.32 0.03 -14.53
CA GLU A 140 10.87 -1.34 -14.78
C GLU A 140 9.34 -1.40 -14.99
N LEU A 141 8.57 -0.65 -14.19
CA LEU A 141 7.14 -0.49 -14.40
C LEU A 141 6.81 0.15 -15.76
N SER A 142 7.62 1.12 -16.20
CA SER A 142 7.44 1.80 -17.49
C SER A 142 7.79 0.88 -18.67
N ASP A 143 8.88 0.10 -18.58
CA ASP A 143 9.31 -0.83 -19.63
C ASP A 143 8.33 -2.01 -19.79
N LEU A 144 7.69 -2.46 -18.71
CA LEU A 144 6.60 -3.44 -18.76
C LEU A 144 5.35 -2.92 -19.49
N THR A 145 5.18 -1.60 -19.62
CA THR A 145 4.03 -0.99 -20.30
C THR A 145 4.28 -0.65 -21.78
N GLY A 146 5.47 -0.94 -22.33
CA GLY A 146 5.74 -0.90 -23.78
C GLY A 146 5.65 0.48 -24.44
N LEU A 147 5.54 1.56 -23.68
CA LEU A 147 5.46 2.92 -24.19
C LEU A 147 6.85 3.55 -24.29
N LYS A 148 7.50 3.36 -25.44
CA LYS A 148 8.59 4.25 -25.89
C LYS A 148 8.00 5.63 -26.22
N GLY A 149 7.78 6.44 -25.17
CA GLY A 149 7.47 7.86 -25.29
C GLY A 149 8.71 8.69 -25.01
N SER A 150 9.13 9.51 -25.97
CA SER A 150 10.26 10.43 -25.87
C SER A 150 10.15 11.35 -24.65
N SER A 151 11.16 11.31 -23.77
CA SER A 151 11.29 12.18 -22.60
C SER A 151 11.34 13.65 -23.01
N GLN A 152 10.28 14.40 -22.70
CA GLN A 152 10.37 15.85 -22.50
C GLN A 152 10.35 16.12 -21.00
N SER A 153 11.43 16.73 -20.51
CA SER A 153 11.55 17.15 -19.11
C SER A 153 10.54 18.25 -18.83
N PHE A 154 9.56 17.96 -17.97
CA PHE A 154 8.78 18.99 -17.29
C PHE A 154 9.43 19.24 -15.94
N ASP A 155 10.00 20.43 -15.78
CA ASP A 155 10.45 20.96 -14.50
C ASP A 155 9.22 21.17 -13.60
N ILE A 156 8.96 20.20 -12.72
CA ILE A 156 7.99 20.37 -11.64
C ILE A 156 8.69 21.18 -10.54
N VAL A 157 8.24 22.42 -10.40
CA VAL A 157 8.51 23.24 -9.22
C VAL A 157 8.01 22.45 -8.00
N SER A 158 8.94 22.09 -7.12
CA SER A 158 8.67 21.44 -5.85
C SER A 158 7.81 22.34 -4.96
N SER A 159 6.49 22.22 -5.06
CA SER A 159 5.59 22.75 -4.05
C SER A 159 5.81 21.95 -2.77
N GLN A 160 6.13 22.65 -1.69
CA GLN A 160 6.38 22.12 -0.36
C GLN A 160 5.38 21.01 0.00
N GLU A 161 5.85 19.77 0.12
CA GLU A 161 5.10 18.69 0.76
C GLU A 161 4.94 19.01 2.26
N SER A 162 3.94 19.82 2.58
CA SER A 162 3.48 19.96 3.95
C SER A 162 2.66 18.72 4.32
N GLY A 163 3.30 17.73 4.94
CA GLY A 163 2.80 16.97 6.10
C GLY A 163 1.44 16.26 6.07
N PHE A 164 0.69 16.21 4.97
CA PHE A 164 -0.57 15.47 4.92
C PHE A 164 -0.34 14.06 4.38
N THR A 165 -0.29 13.08 5.29
CA THR A 165 -0.46 11.65 4.99
C THR A 165 -1.87 11.30 4.50
N SER A 166 -2.72 12.29 4.24
CA SER A 166 -4.07 12.14 3.73
C SER A 166 -4.09 11.92 2.21
N LEU A 167 -5.12 11.23 1.74
CA LEU A 167 -5.47 11.12 0.32
C LEU A 167 -6.03 12.45 -0.23
N VAL A 168 -6.37 13.41 0.63
CA VAL A 168 -6.67 14.79 0.21
C VAL A 168 -5.38 15.61 0.25
N LYS A 169 -5.02 16.23 -0.88
CA LYS A 169 -3.72 16.93 -1.06
C LYS A 169 -3.80 18.44 -0.87
N TYR A 170 -5.00 18.99 -0.90
CA TYR A 170 -5.24 20.43 -0.81
C TYR A 170 -6.58 20.68 -0.14
N VAL A 171 -6.63 21.70 0.71
CA VAL A 171 -7.85 22.25 1.30
C VAL A 171 -7.81 23.77 1.09
N PRO A 172 -8.84 24.40 0.50
CA PRO A 172 -8.84 25.82 0.22
C PRO A 172 -8.73 26.65 1.50
N SER A 173 -7.96 27.75 1.44
CA SER A 173 -7.88 28.71 2.55
C SER A 173 -9.24 29.38 2.83
N PRO A 174 -9.58 29.67 4.10
CA PRO A 174 -10.75 30.45 4.48
C PRO A 174 -10.94 31.77 3.73
N SER A 175 -9.83 32.37 3.29
CA SER A 175 -9.81 33.63 2.55
C SER A 175 -10.24 33.51 1.08
N ALA A 176 -10.27 32.31 0.51
CA ALA A 176 -10.70 32.06 -0.87
C ALA A 176 -12.24 31.93 -1.00
N TRP A 177 -12.97 31.94 0.11
CA TRP A 177 -14.40 31.59 0.19
C TRP A 177 -15.38 32.71 -0.21
N SER A 178 -14.90 33.80 -0.84
CA SER A 178 -15.79 34.88 -1.32
C SER A 178 -16.35 34.63 -2.72
N SER A 179 -16.07 33.48 -3.33
CA SER A 179 -16.54 33.09 -4.66
C SER A 179 -17.74 32.15 -4.62
N ASP A 180 -18.42 32.02 -5.76
CA ASP A 180 -19.41 30.98 -6.06
C ASP A 180 -19.00 29.61 -5.52
N ILE A 181 -19.89 28.99 -4.74
CA ILE A 181 -19.66 27.70 -4.06
C ILE A 181 -19.31 26.59 -5.06
N GLU A 182 -19.90 26.60 -6.26
CA GLU A 182 -19.59 25.58 -7.26
C GLU A 182 -18.13 25.64 -7.69
N ASN A 183 -17.63 26.84 -7.96
CA ASN A 183 -16.23 27.03 -8.34
C ASN A 183 -15.28 26.61 -7.21
N LEU A 184 -15.64 26.88 -5.96
CA LEU A 184 -14.86 26.41 -4.80
C LEU A 184 -14.83 24.88 -4.71
N LEU A 185 -15.98 24.22 -4.90
CA LEU A 185 -16.08 22.76 -4.85
C LEU A 185 -15.41 22.08 -6.04
N ILE A 186 -15.41 22.71 -7.22
CA ILE A 186 -14.66 22.26 -8.40
C ILE A 186 -13.15 22.44 -8.18
N ASP A 187 -12.71 23.59 -7.65
CA ASP A 187 -11.31 23.81 -7.30
C ASP A 187 -10.82 22.75 -6.30
N PHE A 188 -11.61 22.49 -5.26
CA PHE A 188 -11.31 21.46 -4.28
C PHE A 188 -11.36 20.05 -4.88
N TYR A 189 -12.25 19.76 -5.84
CA TYR A 189 -12.23 18.49 -6.56
C TYR A 189 -10.89 18.28 -7.28
N ILE A 190 -10.48 19.27 -8.08
CA ILE A 190 -9.28 19.23 -8.92
C ILE A 190 -8.02 19.10 -8.07
N ASN A 191 -7.90 19.94 -7.05
CA ASN A 191 -6.66 20.08 -6.30
C ASN A 191 -6.64 19.21 -5.04
N GLY A 192 -7.79 19.00 -4.41
CA GLY A 192 -7.94 18.24 -3.17
C GLY A 192 -8.14 16.75 -3.40
N ILE A 193 -9.11 16.38 -4.23
CA ILE A 193 -9.55 14.98 -4.40
C ILE A 193 -8.74 14.27 -5.49
N CYS A 194 -8.74 14.78 -6.71
CA CYS A 194 -8.14 14.10 -7.87
C CYS A 194 -6.71 13.59 -7.65
N PRO A 195 -5.77 14.36 -7.07
CA PRO A 195 -4.37 13.95 -7.00
C PRO A 195 -4.14 12.73 -6.10
N GLY A 196 -5.00 12.48 -5.12
CA GLY A 196 -4.89 11.32 -4.24
C GLY A 196 -5.81 10.15 -4.60
N ARG A 197 -6.42 10.16 -5.79
CA ARG A 197 -7.34 9.11 -6.26
C ARG A 197 -6.87 8.38 -7.52
N THR A 198 -5.66 8.68 -7.98
CA THR A 198 -4.99 7.95 -9.08
C THR A 198 -3.58 7.58 -8.64
N VAL A 199 -3.13 6.40 -9.05
CA VAL A 199 -1.71 6.02 -8.95
C VAL A 199 -0.92 6.47 -10.18
N ALA A 200 -1.61 6.79 -11.28
CA ALA A 200 -0.99 7.25 -12.50
C ALA A 200 -0.80 8.78 -12.45
N THR A 201 0.45 9.21 -12.45
CA THR A 201 0.82 10.64 -12.41
C THR A 201 0.56 11.35 -13.75
N GLN A 202 0.55 10.60 -14.86
CA GLN A 202 0.36 11.14 -16.22
C GLN A 202 -1.10 11.10 -16.70
N SER A 203 -1.94 10.27 -16.09
CA SER A 203 -3.35 10.14 -16.45
C SER A 203 -4.20 10.05 -15.18
N ASN A 204 -5.15 10.98 -15.03
CA ASN A 204 -6.03 11.02 -13.87
C ASN A 204 -7.48 10.88 -14.32
N GLY A 205 -8.04 9.68 -14.14
CA GLY A 205 -9.42 9.37 -14.50
C GLY A 205 -10.43 10.33 -13.85
N TYR A 206 -10.22 10.75 -12.60
CA TYR A 206 -11.09 11.75 -11.95
C TYR A 206 -11.04 13.11 -12.65
N VAL A 207 -9.85 13.57 -13.06
CA VAL A 207 -9.73 14.84 -13.82
C VAL A 207 -10.47 14.74 -15.16
N THR A 208 -10.48 13.56 -15.81
CA THR A 208 -11.22 13.40 -17.07
C THR A 208 -12.74 13.56 -16.90
N LEU A 209 -13.28 13.30 -15.70
CA LEU A 209 -14.71 13.47 -15.40
C LEU A 209 -15.15 14.94 -15.44
N LEU A 210 -14.23 15.91 -15.32
CA LEU A 210 -14.57 17.33 -15.44
C LEU A 210 -15.09 17.65 -16.84
N LYS A 211 -14.51 17.05 -17.89
CA LYS A 211 -14.98 17.22 -19.27
C LYS A 211 -16.39 16.69 -19.45
N VAL A 212 -16.72 15.59 -18.75
CA VAL A 212 -18.07 15.02 -18.75
C VAL A 212 -19.02 15.92 -17.96
N ALA A 213 -18.59 16.44 -16.80
CA ALA A 213 -19.36 17.37 -15.98
C ALA A 213 -19.69 18.69 -16.70
N ASP A 214 -18.86 19.14 -17.64
CA ASP A 214 -19.15 20.34 -18.46
C ASP A 214 -20.37 20.15 -19.36
N THR A 215 -20.67 18.92 -19.78
CA THR A 215 -21.78 18.60 -20.70
C THR A 215 -22.90 17.80 -20.07
N CYS A 216 -22.66 17.13 -18.93
CA CYS A 216 -23.59 16.25 -18.25
C CYS A 216 -23.91 16.80 -16.84
N LEU A 217 -25.12 17.34 -16.68
CA LEU A 217 -25.56 17.96 -15.42
C LEU A 217 -25.54 16.99 -14.25
N SER A 218 -25.94 15.74 -14.46
CA SER A 218 -25.95 14.72 -13.40
C SER A 218 -24.54 14.46 -12.87
N THR A 219 -23.53 14.41 -13.76
CA THR A 219 -22.13 14.22 -13.41
C THR A 219 -21.59 15.42 -12.65
N ARG A 220 -21.92 16.64 -13.10
CA ARG A 220 -21.54 17.88 -12.42
C ARG A 220 -22.07 17.91 -10.98
N TYR A 221 -23.35 17.62 -10.79
CA TYR A 221 -23.95 17.61 -9.45
C TYR A 221 -23.36 16.49 -8.57
N ALA A 222 -23.12 15.29 -9.11
CA ALA A 222 -22.47 14.22 -8.36
C ALA A 222 -21.04 14.59 -7.92
N LEU A 223 -20.29 15.27 -8.79
CA LEU A 223 -18.95 15.79 -8.48
C LEU A 223 -19.00 16.82 -7.35
N LEU A 224 -19.91 17.80 -7.44
CA LEU A 224 -20.08 18.84 -6.43
C LEU A 224 -20.49 18.26 -5.07
N SER A 225 -21.40 17.28 -5.07
CA SER A 225 -21.80 16.54 -3.87
C SER A 225 -20.62 15.82 -3.22
N LEU A 226 -19.83 15.09 -4.00
CA LEU A 226 -18.61 14.41 -3.52
C LEU A 226 -17.61 15.40 -2.91
N SER A 227 -17.37 16.53 -3.58
CA SER A 227 -16.50 17.59 -3.06
C SER A 227 -17.02 18.16 -1.75
N ALA A 228 -18.32 18.44 -1.65
CA ALA A 228 -18.93 19.00 -0.46
C ALA A 228 -18.84 18.04 0.73
N SER A 229 -19.04 16.74 0.50
CA SER A 229 -18.82 15.71 1.53
C SER A 229 -17.39 15.73 2.05
N TYR A 230 -16.39 15.66 1.17
CA TYR A 230 -14.98 15.66 1.60
C TYR A 230 -14.60 16.95 2.32
N ILE A 231 -14.88 18.13 1.76
CA ILE A 231 -14.44 19.40 2.34
C ILE A 231 -15.07 19.64 3.72
N SER A 232 -16.28 19.12 3.98
CA SER A 232 -16.96 19.25 5.27
C SER A 232 -16.16 18.66 6.44
N GLU A 233 -15.35 17.63 6.18
CA GLU A 233 -14.49 16.99 7.18
C GLU A 233 -13.19 17.78 7.42
N TYR A 234 -12.76 18.60 6.47
CA TYR A 234 -11.57 19.45 6.59
C TYR A 234 -11.88 20.87 7.08
N VAL A 235 -13.14 21.30 7.03
CA VAL A 235 -13.59 22.62 7.50
C VAL A 235 -14.71 22.47 8.54
N PRO A 236 -14.41 22.01 9.78
CA PRO A 236 -15.44 21.75 10.79
C PRO A 236 -16.28 22.97 11.16
N SER A 237 -15.71 24.17 11.08
CA SER A 237 -16.41 25.43 11.37
C SER A 237 -17.57 25.72 10.41
N GLN A 238 -17.57 25.11 9.23
CA GLN A 238 -18.60 25.25 8.20
C GLN A 238 -19.24 23.91 7.83
N LYS A 239 -19.08 22.88 8.67
CA LYS A 239 -19.59 21.53 8.39
C LYS A 239 -21.07 21.53 8.00
N ALA A 240 -21.91 22.28 8.71
CA ALA A 240 -23.35 22.36 8.41
C ALA A 240 -23.65 22.97 7.03
N PHE A 241 -22.86 23.95 6.60
CA PHE A 241 -22.99 24.57 5.28
C PHE A 241 -22.64 23.58 4.17
N TYR A 242 -21.52 22.86 4.30
CA TYR A 242 -21.11 21.87 3.32
C TYR A 242 -21.99 20.61 3.32
N GLN A 243 -22.53 20.21 4.47
CA GLN A 243 -23.55 19.15 4.54
C GLN A 243 -24.84 19.55 3.81
N HIS A 244 -25.25 20.83 3.91
CA HIS A 244 -26.39 21.32 3.14
C HIS A 244 -26.11 21.32 1.64
N ALA A 245 -24.91 21.76 1.23
CA ALA A 245 -24.49 21.72 -0.17
C ALA A 245 -24.40 20.29 -0.70
N GLU A 246 -23.83 19.36 0.08
CA GLU A 246 -23.77 17.93 -0.25
C GLU A 246 -25.16 17.36 -0.52
N LEU A 247 -26.10 17.55 0.41
CA LEU A 247 -27.47 17.07 0.29
C LEU A 247 -28.21 17.68 -0.92
N TYR A 248 -28.01 18.98 -1.15
CA TYR A 248 -28.58 19.68 -2.30
C TYR A 248 -28.06 19.07 -3.61
N TYR A 249 -26.73 18.98 -3.78
CA TYR A 249 -26.13 18.49 -5.01
C TYR A 249 -26.34 16.99 -5.22
N SER A 250 -26.36 16.15 -4.17
CA SER A 250 -26.70 14.73 -4.32
C SER A 250 -28.14 14.56 -4.81
N THR A 251 -29.08 15.33 -4.26
CA THR A 251 -30.48 15.34 -4.71
C THR A 251 -30.60 15.77 -6.17
N GLN A 252 -29.90 16.85 -6.58
CA GLN A 252 -29.89 17.31 -7.97
C GLN A 252 -29.25 16.27 -8.91
N ALA A 253 -28.18 15.60 -8.47
CA ALA A 253 -27.55 14.53 -9.24
C ALA A 253 -28.51 13.37 -9.51
N PHE A 254 -29.28 12.93 -8.51
CA PHE A 254 -30.28 11.87 -8.69
C PHE A 254 -31.40 12.27 -9.63
N GLN A 255 -31.94 13.48 -9.50
CA GLN A 255 -32.99 13.98 -10.37
C GLN A 255 -32.52 14.07 -11.82
N ALA A 256 -31.35 14.67 -12.04
CA ALA A 256 -30.75 14.79 -13.37
C ALA A 256 -30.41 13.42 -13.98
N LEU A 257 -29.88 12.48 -13.19
CA LEU A 257 -29.57 11.12 -13.64
C LEU A 257 -30.84 10.37 -14.06
N ALA A 258 -31.92 10.48 -13.28
CA ALA A 258 -33.19 9.85 -13.60
C ALA A 258 -33.79 10.39 -14.91
N THR A 259 -33.75 11.71 -15.12
CA THR A 259 -34.17 12.34 -16.37
C THR A 259 -33.31 11.88 -17.55
N GLN A 260 -31.99 11.89 -17.39
CA GLN A 260 -31.03 11.46 -18.39
C GLN A 260 -31.27 10.01 -18.84
N ILE A 261 -31.44 9.09 -17.88
CA ILE A 261 -31.76 7.68 -18.14
C ILE A 261 -33.09 7.55 -18.88
N THR A 262 -34.12 8.27 -18.43
CA THR A 262 -35.48 8.20 -19.00
C THR A 262 -35.50 8.69 -20.45
N ASN A 263 -34.72 9.73 -20.75
CA ASN A 263 -34.59 10.27 -22.09
C ASN A 263 -33.65 9.45 -22.99
N GLY A 264 -32.85 8.55 -22.41
CA GLY A 264 -31.84 7.77 -23.12
C GLY A 264 -30.66 8.61 -23.61
N GLU A 265 -30.26 9.61 -22.82
CA GLU A 265 -29.22 10.58 -23.18
C GLU A 265 -27.89 10.26 -22.46
N ASP A 266 -26.77 10.41 -23.18
CA ASP A 266 -25.39 10.37 -22.65
C ASP A 266 -25.12 9.26 -21.60
N TYR A 267 -25.23 7.99 -21.98
CA TYR A 267 -25.03 6.90 -21.03
C TYR A 267 -23.61 6.79 -20.46
N ASP A 268 -22.61 7.33 -21.16
CA ASP A 268 -21.25 7.46 -20.61
C ASP A 268 -21.22 8.46 -19.44
N GLY A 269 -21.94 9.58 -19.57
CA GLY A 269 -22.21 10.49 -18.46
C GLY A 269 -22.95 9.80 -17.30
N ALA A 270 -23.92 8.93 -17.58
CA ALA A 270 -24.63 8.19 -16.54
C ALA A 270 -23.70 7.24 -15.77
N LEU A 271 -22.75 6.59 -16.45
CA LEU A 271 -21.70 5.79 -15.80
C LEU A 271 -20.78 6.63 -14.93
N ALA A 272 -20.34 7.80 -15.42
CA ALA A 272 -19.53 8.75 -14.65
C ALA A 272 -20.26 9.24 -13.39
N THR A 273 -21.55 9.59 -13.52
CA THR A 273 -22.41 9.98 -12.41
C THR A 273 -22.55 8.87 -11.38
N SER A 274 -22.86 7.65 -11.82
CA SER A 274 -22.98 6.49 -10.92
C SER A 274 -21.68 6.14 -10.22
N MET A 275 -20.52 6.30 -10.88
CA MET A 275 -19.21 6.12 -10.26
C MET A 275 -18.98 7.16 -9.14
N LEU A 276 -19.28 8.44 -9.39
CA LEU A 276 -19.11 9.50 -8.40
C LEU A 276 -20.08 9.34 -7.22
N LEU A 277 -21.33 8.96 -7.47
CA LEU A 277 -22.31 8.68 -6.42
C LEU A 277 -21.94 7.44 -5.61
N MET A 278 -21.39 6.41 -6.25
CA MET A 278 -20.81 5.24 -5.56
C MET A 278 -19.67 5.64 -4.64
N HIS A 279 -18.75 6.47 -5.11
CA HIS A 279 -17.66 7.00 -4.29
C HIS A 279 -18.22 7.84 -3.13
N HIS A 280 -19.17 8.73 -3.42
CA HIS A 280 -19.85 9.53 -2.40
C HIS A 280 -20.50 8.65 -1.32
N GLY A 281 -21.27 7.63 -1.71
CA GLY A 281 -21.90 6.70 -0.79
C GLY A 281 -20.89 5.93 0.06
N ALA A 282 -19.78 5.50 -0.52
CA ALA A 282 -18.72 4.78 0.22
C ALA A 282 -18.01 5.65 1.26
N VAL A 283 -17.94 6.97 1.05
CA VAL A 283 -17.31 7.92 1.99
C VAL A 283 -18.27 8.31 3.11
N ASN A 284 -19.57 8.37 2.83
CA ASN A 284 -20.61 8.76 3.78
C ASN A 284 -21.38 7.56 4.33
N ASP A 285 -20.81 6.35 4.28
CA ASP A 285 -21.47 5.12 4.69
C ASP A 285 -21.84 5.20 6.18
N SER A 286 -23.12 5.48 6.43
CA SER A 286 -23.72 5.56 7.75
C SER A 286 -24.60 4.33 7.92
N PRO A 287 -24.61 3.68 9.10
CA PRO A 287 -25.52 2.59 9.38
C PRO A 287 -27.01 2.99 9.24
N ASP A 288 -27.31 4.29 9.27
CA ASP A 288 -28.67 4.84 9.10
C ASP A 288 -28.98 5.25 7.64
N ALA A 289 -28.04 5.08 6.70
CA ALA A 289 -28.26 5.44 5.30
C ALA A 289 -29.33 4.53 4.66
N SER A 290 -30.29 5.13 3.97
CA SER A 290 -31.40 4.41 3.34
C SER A 290 -31.00 3.62 2.09
N LEU A 291 -29.85 3.95 1.48
CA LEU A 291 -29.35 3.35 0.25
C LEU A 291 -27.89 2.92 0.42
N CYS A 292 -27.61 1.65 0.11
CA CYS A 292 -26.24 1.16 0.02
C CYS A 292 -25.53 1.77 -1.19
N TRP A 293 -24.28 2.19 -1.04
CA TRP A 293 -23.45 2.73 -2.13
C TRP A 293 -23.41 1.84 -3.39
N SER A 294 -23.56 0.52 -3.22
CA SER A 294 -23.54 -0.44 -4.33
C SER A 294 -24.76 -0.32 -5.25
N CYS A 295 -25.85 0.33 -4.80
CA CYS A 295 -27.06 0.48 -5.61
C CYS A 295 -26.82 1.29 -6.91
N HIS A 296 -25.80 2.15 -6.93
CA HIS A 296 -25.42 2.90 -8.12
C HIS A 296 -24.90 2.00 -9.26
N ALA A 297 -24.50 0.76 -8.97
CA ALA A 297 -24.14 -0.21 -10.00
C ALA A 297 -25.34 -0.73 -10.81
N ASN A 298 -26.58 -0.54 -10.33
CA ASN A 298 -27.79 -0.86 -11.09
C ASN A 298 -27.87 -0.10 -12.42
N VAL A 299 -27.06 0.95 -12.60
CA VAL A 299 -26.94 1.65 -13.88
C VAL A 299 -26.61 0.70 -15.04
N PHE A 300 -25.88 -0.39 -14.79
CA PHE A 300 -25.59 -1.39 -15.84
C PHE A 300 -26.79 -2.25 -16.23
N ASP A 301 -27.77 -2.42 -15.35
CA ASP A 301 -29.01 -3.14 -15.66
C ASP A 301 -29.97 -2.26 -16.47
N ILE A 302 -29.74 -0.94 -16.45
CA ILE A 302 -30.57 0.08 -17.09
C ILE A 302 -30.03 0.46 -18.47
N ILE A 303 -28.71 0.61 -18.60
CA ILE A 303 -28.05 1.01 -19.84
C ILE A 303 -28.00 -0.18 -20.83
N PRO A 304 -28.43 -0.01 -22.09
CA PRO A 304 -28.26 -1.05 -23.12
C PRO A 304 -26.77 -1.33 -23.41
N ASP A 305 -26.39 -2.61 -23.58
CA ASP A 305 -25.00 -3.08 -23.69
C ASP A 305 -24.16 -2.38 -24.79
N ASN A 306 -24.79 -1.82 -25.82
CA ASN A 306 -24.16 -1.17 -26.96
C ASN A 306 -24.22 0.37 -26.93
N MET A 307 -24.79 0.95 -25.88
CA MET A 307 -25.04 2.39 -25.80
C MET A 307 -24.09 3.14 -24.86
N ALA A 308 -23.21 2.42 -24.15
CA ALA A 308 -22.16 3.02 -23.34
C ALA A 308 -20.84 2.26 -23.48
N ASN A 309 -19.74 2.98 -23.27
CA ASN A 309 -18.42 2.38 -23.20
C ASN A 309 -18.23 1.66 -21.86
N LEU A 310 -18.55 0.38 -21.87
CA LEU A 310 -18.36 -0.53 -20.76
C LEU A 310 -16.89 -0.74 -20.37
N GLN A 311 -15.91 -0.25 -21.14
CA GLN A 311 -14.48 -0.26 -20.81
C GLN A 311 -13.96 1.11 -20.34
N SER A 312 -14.85 2.07 -20.12
CA SER A 312 -14.48 3.38 -19.58
C SER A 312 -13.97 3.27 -18.13
N ASP A 313 -13.14 4.22 -17.70
CA ASP A 313 -12.63 4.28 -16.32
C ASP A 313 -13.76 4.24 -15.26
N PRO A 314 -14.90 4.96 -15.42
CA PRO A 314 -16.05 4.83 -14.53
C PRO A 314 -16.62 3.42 -14.45
N ALA A 315 -16.79 2.75 -15.59
CA ALA A 315 -17.34 1.41 -15.63
C ALA A 315 -16.42 0.40 -14.93
N LEU A 316 -15.11 0.50 -15.20
CA LEU A 316 -14.10 -0.33 -14.55
C LEU A 316 -14.05 -0.09 -13.04
N PHE A 317 -14.14 1.18 -12.60
CA PHE A 317 -14.21 1.52 -11.18
C PHE A 317 -15.39 0.85 -10.48
N ILE A 318 -16.61 0.99 -11.01
CA ILE A 318 -17.81 0.41 -10.41
C ILE A 318 -17.67 -1.11 -10.29
N ARG A 319 -17.19 -1.78 -11.35
CA ARG A 319 -16.93 -3.21 -11.33
C ARG A 319 -15.92 -3.62 -10.28
N ALA A 320 -14.85 -2.85 -10.12
CA ALA A 320 -13.83 -3.15 -9.12
C ALA A 320 -14.36 -3.01 -7.71
N GLN A 321 -15.12 -1.95 -7.42
CA GLN A 321 -15.73 -1.78 -6.10
C GLN A 321 -16.68 -2.93 -5.78
N LEU A 322 -17.50 -3.37 -6.73
CA LEU A 322 -18.35 -4.53 -6.55
C LEU A 322 -17.55 -5.81 -6.33
N ALA A 323 -16.58 -6.12 -7.18
CA ALA A 323 -15.76 -7.31 -7.03
C ALA A 323 -15.04 -7.33 -5.68
N LEU A 324 -14.45 -6.20 -5.26
CA LEU A 324 -13.81 -6.06 -3.96
C LEU A 324 -14.81 -6.26 -2.81
N ALA A 325 -15.99 -5.66 -2.89
CA ALA A 325 -17.04 -5.86 -1.89
C ALA A 325 -17.51 -7.32 -1.81
N ARG A 326 -17.64 -8.02 -2.94
CA ARG A 326 -17.97 -9.46 -2.95
C ARG A 326 -16.85 -10.30 -2.37
N THR A 327 -15.59 -9.95 -2.66
CA THR A 327 -14.46 -10.66 -2.06
C THR A 327 -14.32 -10.45 -0.56
N ALA A 328 -15.00 -9.43 0.00
CA ALA A 328 -15.06 -9.10 1.42
C ALA A 328 -16.33 -9.64 2.13
N GLN A 329 -17.24 -10.30 1.40
CA GLN A 329 -18.46 -10.88 1.96
C GLN A 329 -18.27 -12.36 2.32
N THR A 330 -18.93 -12.80 3.40
CA THR A 330 -18.94 -14.22 3.78
C THR A 330 -19.72 -15.06 2.77
N SER A 331 -19.39 -16.35 2.66
CA SER A 331 -20.12 -17.28 1.80
C SER A 331 -21.63 -17.32 2.10
N GLU A 332 -22.03 -17.15 3.37
CA GLU A 332 -23.45 -17.09 3.76
C GLU A 332 -24.12 -15.82 3.25
N SER A 333 -23.48 -14.66 3.40
CA SER A 333 -23.98 -13.39 2.88
C SER A 333 -24.15 -13.43 1.36
N LEU A 334 -23.19 -14.04 0.66
CA LEU A 334 -23.19 -14.11 -0.80
C LEU A 334 -24.30 -15.01 -1.36
N GLN A 335 -24.62 -16.13 -0.68
CA GLN A 335 -25.74 -16.99 -1.09
C GLN A 335 -27.09 -16.26 -1.08
N CYS A 336 -27.23 -15.25 -0.21
CA CYS A 336 -28.42 -14.41 -0.10
C CYS A 336 -28.34 -13.13 -0.95
N THR A 337 -27.24 -12.91 -1.68
CA THR A 337 -26.99 -11.68 -2.43
C THR A 337 -27.49 -11.80 -3.86
N ASN A 338 -28.24 -10.79 -4.32
CA ASN A 338 -28.60 -10.67 -5.73
C ASN A 338 -27.42 -10.11 -6.52
N PHE A 339 -26.96 -10.85 -7.53
CA PHE A 339 -25.89 -10.41 -8.43
C PHE A 339 -26.42 -9.42 -9.46
N HIS A 340 -25.66 -8.35 -9.71
CA HIS A 340 -25.95 -7.43 -10.80
C HIS A 340 -25.68 -8.09 -12.16
N SER A 341 -26.33 -7.68 -13.26
CA SER A 341 -26.10 -8.29 -14.58
C SER A 341 -24.64 -8.15 -15.05
N LEU A 342 -23.96 -7.09 -14.60
CA LEU A 342 -22.53 -6.86 -14.83
C LEU A 342 -21.64 -7.95 -14.20
N GLU A 343 -22.12 -8.62 -13.15
CA GLU A 343 -21.41 -9.69 -12.45
C GLU A 343 -21.64 -11.04 -13.15
N SER A 344 -22.78 -11.22 -13.81
CA SER A 344 -23.15 -12.49 -14.47
C SER A 344 -22.72 -12.56 -15.93
N LYS A 345 -22.62 -11.42 -16.64
CA LYS A 345 -22.12 -11.38 -18.02
C LYS A 345 -20.60 -11.51 -18.04
N SER A 346 -20.08 -12.28 -19.00
CA SER A 346 -18.63 -12.39 -19.24
C SER A 346 -18.12 -11.11 -19.92
N TRP A 347 -18.04 -10.02 -19.15
CA TRP A 347 -17.62 -8.71 -19.62
C TRP A 347 -16.15 -8.69 -20.11
N HIS A 348 -15.37 -9.70 -19.74
CA HIS A 348 -14.02 -9.92 -20.27
C HIS A 348 -14.05 -10.60 -21.66
N GLU A 349 -15.05 -11.43 -21.96
CA GLU A 349 -15.17 -12.08 -23.27
C GLU A 349 -15.45 -11.02 -24.36
N GLY A 350 -14.54 -10.93 -25.33
CA GLY A 350 -14.64 -10.00 -26.46
C GLY A 350 -13.85 -8.70 -26.31
N THR A 351 -13.22 -8.45 -25.16
CA THR A 351 -12.33 -7.28 -25.01
C THR A 351 -10.97 -7.56 -25.67
N GLN A 352 -10.42 -6.57 -26.39
CA GLN A 352 -9.11 -6.72 -27.03
C GLN A 352 -8.01 -6.95 -25.97
N PRO A 353 -7.02 -7.83 -26.22
CA PRO A 353 -5.96 -8.13 -25.24
C PRO A 353 -5.19 -6.91 -24.73
N THR A 354 -5.03 -5.88 -25.58
CA THR A 354 -4.38 -4.62 -25.19
C THR A 354 -5.19 -3.85 -24.16
N ASP A 355 -6.51 -3.88 -24.28
CA ASP A 355 -7.42 -3.15 -23.40
C ASP A 355 -7.62 -3.90 -22.09
N THR A 356 -7.63 -5.25 -22.12
CA THR A 356 -7.74 -6.04 -20.89
C THR A 356 -6.52 -5.90 -19.98
N GLN A 357 -5.35 -5.63 -20.55
CA GLN A 357 -4.10 -5.43 -19.81
C GLN A 357 -3.88 -3.98 -19.37
N LYS A 358 -4.61 -3.03 -19.95
CA LYS A 358 -4.47 -1.60 -19.62
C LYS A 358 -4.85 -1.36 -18.16
N ILE A 359 -3.92 -0.79 -17.41
CA ILE A 359 -4.15 -0.43 -16.00
C ILE A 359 -5.16 0.72 -15.97
N CYS A 360 -6.30 0.51 -15.29
CA CYS A 360 -7.25 1.59 -15.01
C CYS A 360 -6.56 2.63 -14.12
N SER A 361 -6.53 3.88 -14.56
CA SER A 361 -5.81 4.96 -13.88
C SER A 361 -6.30 5.16 -12.44
N ILE A 362 -7.60 4.97 -12.24
CA ILE A 362 -8.28 5.15 -10.96
C ILE A 362 -7.95 4.01 -9.99
N LEU A 363 -7.97 2.77 -10.47
CA LEU A 363 -7.87 1.59 -9.61
C LEU A 363 -6.43 1.11 -9.42
N GLY A 364 -5.53 1.45 -10.34
CA GLY A 364 -4.21 0.82 -10.41
C GLY A 364 -4.26 -0.66 -10.77
N LEU A 365 -5.40 -1.16 -11.27
CA LEU A 365 -5.62 -2.55 -11.67
C LEU A 365 -6.10 -2.61 -13.12
N SER A 366 -5.67 -3.63 -13.86
CA SER A 366 -6.19 -3.89 -15.19
C SER A 366 -7.51 -4.67 -15.14
N PRO A 367 -8.38 -4.54 -16.16
CA PRO A 367 -9.56 -5.39 -16.34
C PRO A 367 -9.26 -6.89 -16.19
N GLN A 368 -8.14 -7.34 -16.77
CA GLN A 368 -7.71 -8.73 -16.68
C GLN A 368 -7.43 -9.14 -15.24
N LEU A 369 -6.71 -8.31 -14.48
CA LEU A 369 -6.42 -8.58 -13.08
C LEU A 369 -7.70 -8.60 -12.23
N LEU A 370 -8.60 -7.65 -12.47
CA LEU A 370 -9.90 -7.61 -11.81
C LEU A 370 -10.71 -8.88 -12.09
N PHE A 371 -10.76 -9.31 -13.35
CA PHE A 371 -11.38 -10.57 -13.75
C PHE A 371 -10.74 -11.75 -13.02
N ILE A 372 -9.41 -11.85 -13.00
CA ILE A 372 -8.67 -12.93 -12.33
C ILE A 372 -8.97 -13.00 -10.82
N ILE A 373 -9.05 -11.86 -10.14
CA ILE A 373 -9.33 -11.82 -8.69
C ILE A 373 -10.72 -12.38 -8.38
N SER A 374 -11.67 -12.29 -9.32
CA SER A 374 -13.00 -12.89 -9.18
C SER A 374 -13.05 -14.40 -9.47
N MET A 375 -11.96 -15.02 -9.97
CA MET A 375 -11.94 -16.42 -10.39
C MET A 375 -11.42 -17.38 -9.32
N THR A 376 -11.85 -18.64 -9.38
CA THR A 376 -11.26 -19.70 -8.56
C THR A 376 -9.94 -20.17 -9.15
N ARG A 377 -9.18 -20.90 -8.32
CA ARG A 377 -7.98 -21.62 -8.72
C ARG A 377 -8.14 -22.65 -9.85
N TYR A 378 -9.36 -23.01 -10.24
CA TYR A 378 -9.63 -23.95 -11.33
C TYR A 378 -9.93 -23.26 -12.66
N HIS A 379 -10.00 -21.92 -12.69
CA HIS A 379 -10.19 -21.19 -13.93
C HIS A 379 -8.99 -21.35 -14.86
N PRO A 380 -9.19 -21.64 -16.18
CA PRO A 380 -8.09 -21.84 -17.12
C PRO A 380 -7.03 -20.73 -17.11
N SER A 381 -7.45 -19.47 -17.02
CA SER A 381 -6.53 -18.32 -16.93
C SER A 381 -5.72 -18.31 -15.62
N VAL A 382 -6.33 -18.71 -14.50
CA VAL A 382 -5.63 -18.80 -13.20
C VAL A 382 -4.64 -19.95 -13.23
N ILE A 383 -5.00 -21.08 -13.87
CA ILE A 383 -4.11 -22.22 -14.06
C ILE A 383 -2.87 -21.82 -14.88
N ASP A 384 -3.05 -21.18 -16.04
CA ASP A 384 -1.95 -20.72 -16.91
C ASP A 384 -1.03 -19.73 -16.18
N LEU A 385 -1.59 -18.73 -15.50
CA LEU A 385 -0.81 -17.76 -14.73
C LEU A 385 -0.09 -18.40 -13.54
N SER A 386 -0.75 -19.33 -12.86
CA SER A 386 -0.17 -20.05 -11.73
C SER A 386 0.99 -20.96 -12.19
N GLU A 387 0.90 -21.55 -13.38
CA GLU A 387 1.99 -22.32 -13.99
C GLU A 387 3.20 -21.44 -14.34
N LYS A 388 2.96 -20.27 -14.94
CA LYS A 388 4.01 -19.26 -15.21
C LYS A 388 4.68 -18.79 -13.91
N LEU A 389 3.88 -18.48 -12.90
CA LEU A 389 4.36 -18.06 -11.58
C LEU A 389 5.19 -19.16 -10.90
N CYS A 390 4.73 -20.42 -10.96
CA CYS A 390 5.50 -21.56 -10.45
C CYS A 390 6.83 -21.73 -11.16
N THR A 391 6.83 -21.64 -12.49
CA THR A 391 8.05 -21.74 -13.30
C THR A 391 9.05 -20.67 -12.91
N LEU A 392 8.60 -19.43 -12.70
CA LEU A 392 9.42 -18.33 -12.22
C LEU A 392 9.97 -18.61 -10.81
N ILE A 393 9.13 -19.00 -9.85
CA ILE A 393 9.58 -19.26 -8.47
C ILE A 393 10.59 -20.41 -8.41
N LEU A 394 10.38 -21.46 -9.21
CA LEU A 394 11.28 -22.61 -9.27
C LEU A 394 12.64 -22.25 -9.90
N SER A 395 12.70 -21.23 -10.78
CA SER A 395 13.96 -20.78 -11.40
C SER A 395 14.78 -19.85 -10.50
N LEU A 396 14.17 -19.19 -9.52
CA LEU A 396 14.86 -18.27 -8.60
C LEU A 396 15.92 -18.99 -7.75
N PRO A 397 17.11 -18.40 -7.54
CA PRO A 397 18.12 -18.99 -6.67
C PRO A 397 17.61 -19.10 -5.23
N VAL A 398 17.92 -20.22 -4.57
CA VAL A 398 17.56 -20.48 -3.15
C VAL A 398 18.78 -20.60 -2.25
N LYS A 399 19.97 -20.48 -2.84
CA LYS A 399 21.29 -20.54 -2.19
C LYS A 399 22.36 -19.92 -3.10
N GLY A 400 23.53 -19.64 -2.53
CA GLY A 400 24.71 -19.15 -3.27
C GLY A 400 24.71 -17.63 -3.46
N ALA A 401 25.69 -17.13 -4.23
CA ALA A 401 25.96 -15.70 -4.37
C ALA A 401 24.82 -14.89 -5.02
N LEU A 402 23.94 -15.56 -5.78
CA LEU A 402 22.77 -14.93 -6.42
C LEU A 402 21.52 -14.95 -5.54
N TYR A 403 21.55 -15.64 -4.39
CA TYR A 403 20.45 -15.61 -3.44
C TYR A 403 20.49 -14.27 -2.69
N THR A 404 19.60 -13.36 -3.06
CA THR A 404 19.37 -12.13 -2.31
C THR A 404 18.66 -12.46 -1.00
N ALA A 405 18.87 -11.65 0.04
CA ALA A 405 18.34 -11.92 1.38
C ALA A 405 16.79 -11.94 1.46
N ILE A 406 16.08 -11.61 0.38
CA ILE A 406 14.63 -11.49 0.31
C ILE A 406 14.11 -12.45 -0.76
N TYR A 407 13.61 -13.62 -0.31
CA TYR A 407 12.86 -14.51 -1.19
C TYR A 407 11.44 -13.95 -1.40
N PRO A 408 10.82 -14.09 -2.59
CA PRO A 408 9.48 -13.55 -2.85
C PRO A 408 8.40 -14.41 -2.18
N ILE A 409 8.24 -14.21 -0.88
CA ILE A 409 7.35 -15.00 -0.02
C ILE A 409 5.89 -14.85 -0.43
N TRP A 410 5.49 -13.66 -0.89
CA TRP A 410 4.12 -13.44 -1.34
C TRP A 410 3.80 -14.15 -2.66
N PRO A 411 4.61 -14.00 -3.73
CA PRO A 411 4.51 -14.85 -4.91
C PRO A 411 4.47 -16.35 -4.60
N LEU A 412 5.29 -16.83 -3.66
CA LEU A 412 5.25 -18.22 -3.20
C LEU A 412 3.91 -18.60 -2.57
N PHE A 413 3.35 -17.75 -1.71
CA PHE A 413 2.04 -17.98 -1.10
C PHE A 413 0.95 -18.08 -2.17
N VAL A 414 0.87 -17.10 -3.07
CA VAL A 414 -0.11 -17.05 -4.16
C VAL A 414 0.00 -18.29 -5.04
N ALA A 415 1.23 -18.67 -5.45
CA ALA A 415 1.47 -19.88 -6.22
C ALA A 415 0.97 -21.13 -5.48
N ALA A 416 1.29 -21.25 -4.20
CA ALA A 416 0.97 -22.44 -3.42
C ALA A 416 -0.53 -22.62 -3.13
N VAL A 417 -1.31 -21.53 -3.04
CA VAL A 417 -2.78 -21.61 -2.87
C VAL A 417 -3.53 -21.78 -4.20
N THR A 418 -2.90 -21.45 -5.33
CA THR A 418 -3.52 -21.58 -6.66
C THR A 418 -3.19 -22.91 -7.36
N VAL A 419 -2.00 -23.50 -7.15
CA VAL A 419 -1.62 -24.77 -7.80
C VAL A 419 -2.09 -26.04 -7.11
N ASN A 420 -2.22 -27.12 -7.88
CA ASN A 420 -2.58 -28.47 -7.42
C ASN A 420 -1.61 -29.02 -6.35
N SER A 421 -1.93 -30.20 -5.78
CA SER A 421 -1.12 -30.83 -4.74
C SER A 421 0.35 -31.01 -5.17
N ASP A 422 0.55 -31.54 -6.37
CA ASP A 422 1.86 -31.99 -6.83
C ASP A 422 2.82 -30.81 -7.05
N ARG A 423 2.34 -29.76 -7.72
CA ARG A 423 3.10 -28.51 -7.92
C ARG A 423 3.36 -27.80 -6.59
N ARG A 424 2.43 -27.86 -5.63
CA ARG A 424 2.62 -27.26 -4.30
C ARG A 424 3.70 -27.98 -3.51
N ASP A 425 3.76 -29.30 -3.62
CA ASP A 425 4.85 -30.07 -3.01
C ASP A 425 6.19 -29.74 -3.68
N GLN A 426 6.24 -29.50 -5.00
CA GLN A 426 7.45 -28.99 -5.67
C GLN A 426 7.89 -27.63 -5.12
N LEU A 427 6.95 -26.68 -4.96
CA LEU A 427 7.24 -25.37 -4.35
C LEU A 427 7.75 -25.51 -2.92
N TYR A 428 7.19 -26.44 -2.14
CA TYR A 428 7.63 -26.69 -0.77
C TYR A 428 9.05 -27.25 -0.72
N GLN A 429 9.35 -28.24 -1.57
CA GLN A 429 10.70 -28.80 -1.68
C GLN A 429 11.70 -27.74 -2.11
N ARG A 430 11.31 -26.83 -3.01
CA ARG A 430 12.18 -25.75 -3.49
C ARG A 430 12.68 -24.86 -2.36
N VAL A 431 11.84 -24.56 -1.39
CA VAL A 431 12.14 -23.59 -0.33
C VAL A 431 12.68 -24.22 0.96
N VAL A 432 12.90 -25.54 0.99
CA VAL A 432 13.54 -26.23 2.12
C VAL A 432 14.90 -25.60 2.51
N PRO A 433 15.82 -25.30 1.57
CA PRO A 433 17.11 -24.69 1.93
C PRO A 433 16.96 -23.30 2.54
N ILE A 434 15.91 -22.57 2.17
CA ILE A 434 15.62 -21.23 2.70
C ILE A 434 15.05 -21.36 4.10
N ARG A 435 14.13 -22.32 4.31
CA ARG A 435 13.46 -22.60 5.59
C ARG A 435 14.45 -22.86 6.72
N GLU A 436 15.56 -23.52 6.41
CA GLU A 436 16.59 -23.91 7.37
C GLU A 436 17.56 -22.76 7.76
N GLY A 437 17.43 -21.57 7.14
CA GLY A 437 18.21 -20.38 7.49
C GLY A 437 17.62 -19.55 8.65
N ASP A 438 18.48 -18.81 9.37
CA ASP A 438 18.20 -18.17 10.67
C ASP A 438 17.25 -16.94 10.66
N LYS A 439 16.74 -16.47 9.51
CA LYS A 439 15.97 -15.20 9.42
C LYS A 439 14.88 -15.22 8.35
N ASN A 440 13.86 -16.04 8.50
CA ASN A 440 12.81 -16.15 7.48
C ASN A 440 11.38 -16.07 8.07
N THR A 441 10.53 -15.28 7.42
CA THR A 441 9.06 -15.32 7.61
C THR A 441 8.44 -16.53 6.90
N LEU A 442 9.25 -17.27 6.14
CA LEU A 442 8.86 -18.43 5.33
C LEU A 442 8.21 -19.59 6.13
N PRO A 443 8.72 -20.03 7.31
CA PRO A 443 8.08 -21.10 8.07
C PRO A 443 6.64 -20.75 8.48
N ALA A 444 6.38 -19.48 8.80
CA ALA A 444 5.04 -19.02 9.11
C ALA A 444 4.12 -19.13 7.88
N VAL A 445 4.58 -18.71 6.70
CA VAL A 445 3.83 -18.83 5.44
C VAL A 445 3.58 -20.29 5.05
N LEU A 446 4.59 -21.16 5.13
CA LEU A 446 4.43 -22.58 4.83
C LEU A 446 3.48 -23.29 5.80
N LYS A 447 3.52 -22.92 7.09
CA LYS A 447 2.56 -23.42 8.08
C LYS A 447 1.13 -22.98 7.73
N ARG A 448 0.95 -21.74 7.28
CA ARG A 448 -0.36 -21.22 6.83
C ARG A 448 -0.88 -21.97 5.61
N VAL A 449 -0.09 -22.09 4.54
CA VAL A 449 -0.51 -22.83 3.34
C VAL A 449 -0.80 -24.31 3.67
N SER A 450 -0.05 -24.91 4.60
CA SER A 450 -0.31 -26.27 5.07
C SER A 450 -1.63 -26.39 5.82
N GLY A 451 -1.99 -25.40 6.63
CA GLY A 451 -3.29 -25.31 7.31
C GLY A 451 -4.47 -25.22 6.33
N LEU A 452 -4.26 -24.61 5.16
CA LEU A 452 -5.26 -24.48 4.10
C LEU A 452 -5.39 -25.74 3.22
N ARG A 453 -4.56 -26.78 3.39
CA ARG A 453 -4.57 -27.96 2.50
C ARG A 453 -5.93 -28.65 2.44
N ILE A 454 -6.60 -28.78 3.59
CA ILE A 454 -7.93 -29.42 3.68
C ILE A 454 -8.95 -28.58 2.91
N TRP A 455 -8.99 -27.27 3.19
CA TRP A 455 -9.88 -26.35 2.49
C TRP A 455 -9.65 -26.35 0.98
N LEU A 456 -8.39 -26.33 0.54
CA LEU A 456 -8.00 -26.37 -0.87
C LEU A 456 -8.37 -27.70 -1.56
N ALA A 457 -8.42 -28.80 -0.82
CA ALA A 457 -8.84 -30.11 -1.34
C ALA A 457 -10.37 -30.28 -1.41
N GLN A 458 -11.12 -29.47 -0.64
CA GLN A 458 -12.59 -29.48 -0.60
C GLN A 458 -13.23 -28.56 -1.65
N GLN A 459 -12.42 -27.82 -2.43
CA GLN A 459 -12.96 -26.93 -3.45
C GLN A 459 -13.52 -27.74 -4.62
N ASP A 460 -14.68 -27.32 -5.13
CA ASP A 460 -15.29 -27.92 -6.31
C ASP A 460 -14.47 -27.59 -7.57
N PRO A 461 -13.87 -28.58 -8.26
CA PRO A 461 -13.11 -28.37 -9.48
C PRO A 461 -13.93 -27.81 -10.65
N MET A 462 -15.25 -28.00 -10.63
CA MET A 462 -16.16 -27.48 -11.66
C MET A 462 -16.52 -26.01 -11.42
N CYS A 463 -16.28 -25.51 -10.21
CA CYS A 463 -16.57 -24.13 -9.84
C CYS A 463 -15.48 -23.19 -10.39
N GLN A 464 -15.81 -22.50 -11.48
CA GLN A 464 -14.91 -21.54 -12.15
C GLN A 464 -14.86 -20.18 -11.44
N ARG A 465 -15.94 -19.83 -10.76
CA ARG A 465 -16.10 -18.60 -9.97
C ARG A 465 -16.80 -18.93 -8.66
N ARG A 466 -16.22 -18.48 -7.54
CA ARG A 466 -16.75 -18.64 -6.19
C ARG A 466 -16.57 -17.32 -5.48
N ASP A 467 -17.62 -16.61 -5.15
CA ASP A 467 -17.49 -15.34 -4.45
C ASP A 467 -17.10 -15.58 -2.98
N GLY A 468 -16.38 -14.63 -2.36
CA GLY A 468 -15.99 -14.70 -0.94
C GLY A 468 -15.03 -15.84 -0.58
N TRP A 469 -14.52 -16.59 -1.57
CA TRP A 469 -13.62 -17.72 -1.34
C TRP A 469 -12.32 -17.32 -0.66
N TRP A 470 -11.88 -16.08 -0.86
CA TRP A 470 -10.67 -15.53 -0.25
C TRP A 470 -10.86 -15.33 1.25
N ASP A 471 -11.99 -14.74 1.67
CA ASP A 471 -12.35 -14.63 3.08
C ASP A 471 -12.61 -15.97 3.74
N GLU A 472 -13.29 -16.88 3.03
CA GLU A 472 -13.52 -18.23 3.54
C GLU A 472 -12.20 -18.94 3.74
N MET A 473 -11.28 -18.89 2.77
CA MET A 473 -9.92 -19.43 2.88
C MET A 473 -9.20 -18.83 4.09
N LEU A 474 -9.37 -17.53 4.34
CA LEU A 474 -8.77 -16.81 5.46
C LEU A 474 -9.60 -16.83 6.75
N SER A 475 -10.69 -17.59 6.79
CA SER A 475 -11.47 -17.74 8.00
C SER A 475 -10.74 -18.66 8.98
N PRO A 476 -10.89 -18.44 10.31
CA PRO A 476 -10.31 -19.34 11.31
C PRO A 476 -10.74 -20.80 11.17
N SER A 477 -11.91 -21.06 10.58
CA SER A 477 -12.46 -22.39 10.30
C SER A 477 -11.75 -23.12 9.17
N SER A 478 -11.13 -22.41 8.22
CA SER A 478 -10.50 -22.99 7.03
C SER A 478 -9.04 -23.37 7.22
N SER A 479 -8.48 -23.10 8.41
CA SER A 479 -7.11 -23.40 8.75
C SER A 479 -7.05 -24.13 10.09
N THR A 480 -6.26 -25.21 10.17
CA THR A 480 -5.95 -25.91 11.43
C THR A 480 -5.18 -25.04 12.45
N SER A 481 -4.83 -23.81 12.05
CA SER A 481 -4.18 -22.78 12.87
C SER A 481 -5.03 -21.51 12.86
N SER A 482 -5.44 -20.99 14.02
CA SER A 482 -6.19 -19.72 14.09
C SER A 482 -5.43 -18.60 13.35
N LEU A 483 -6.14 -17.90 12.47
CA LEU A 483 -5.63 -16.71 11.80
C LEU A 483 -5.67 -15.58 12.82
N GLY A 484 -4.51 -14.97 13.09
CA GLY A 484 -4.48 -13.73 13.85
C GLY A 484 -5.22 -12.66 13.06
N ARG A 485 -5.86 -11.70 13.73
CA ARG A 485 -6.58 -10.58 13.07
C ARG A 485 -5.71 -9.74 12.14
N SER A 486 -4.39 -9.87 12.28
CA SER A 486 -3.42 -9.33 11.32
C SER A 486 -3.37 -10.27 10.10
N LEU A 487 -4.26 -10.04 9.14
CA LEU A 487 -3.91 -10.25 7.73
C LEU A 487 -2.47 -9.78 7.52
N LEU A 488 -1.69 -10.50 6.72
CA LEU A 488 -0.42 -9.99 6.21
C LEU A 488 -0.66 -8.53 5.79
N CYS A 489 -0.14 -7.57 6.54
CA CYS A 489 -0.15 -6.18 6.12
C CYS A 489 0.77 -6.15 4.91
N LEU A 490 0.16 -6.20 3.73
CA LEU A 490 0.82 -6.13 2.43
C LEU A 490 1.17 -4.66 2.21
N GLY A 491 2.40 -4.30 2.56
CA GLY A 491 3.09 -3.11 2.08
C GLY A 491 3.93 -3.49 0.87
#